data_AF-A0A8T6X181-F1
#
_entry.id   AF-A0A8T6X181-F1
#
_cell.length_a   1.000
_cell.length_b   1.000
_cell.length_c   1.000
_cell.angle_alpha   90.00
_cell.angle_beta   90.00
_cell.angle_gamma   90.00
#
_symmetry.space_group_name_H-M   'P 1'
#
loop_
_entity.id
_entity.type
_entity.pdbx_description
1 polymer ?
#
loop_
_entity_poly.entity_id
_entity_poly.type
_entity_poly.pdbx_seq_one_letter_code
_entity_poly.pdbx_strand_id
1 'polypeptide(L)' 'ITVLKRGQAPKRFPDVSDLISRLIGRGMEVAACQTCLKARGYTEEDLIDGAVFGGLSMQFIEWAGRSDRLVHISF' A
#
# COMPACT_ATOMS: atom_id res chain seq x y z
N ILE A 1 -2.25 -5.73 -2.34
CA ILE A 1 -2.52 -4.50 -3.13
C ILE A 1 -3.84 -3.83 -2.74
N THR A 2 -4.96 -4.55 -2.70
CA THR A 2 -6.30 -3.99 -2.38
C THR A 2 -6.49 -3.57 -0.92
N VAL A 3 -5.58 -3.97 -0.03
CA VAL A 3 -5.57 -3.59 1.39
C VAL A 3 -5.54 -2.07 1.61
N LEU A 4 -5.11 -1.30 0.61
CA LEU A 4 -5.05 0.16 0.67
C LEU A 4 -6.33 0.86 0.19
N LYS A 5 -7.40 0.10 -0.13
CA LYS A 5 -8.66 0.73 -0.59
C LYS A 5 -9.25 1.60 0.52
N ARG A 6 -9.59 2.84 0.19
CA ARG A 6 -10.32 3.78 1.06
C ARG A 6 -11.73 3.28 1.34
N GLY A 7 -12.23 3.58 2.54
CA GLY A 7 -13.62 3.29 2.93
C GLY A 7 -13.86 1.81 3.29
N GLN A 8 -12.83 1.09 3.75
CA GLN A 8 -13.04 -0.23 4.34
C GLN A 8 -13.85 -0.09 5.64
N ALA A 9 -14.85 -0.95 5.82
CA ALA A 9 -15.70 -0.97 7.02
C ALA A 9 -16.00 -2.41 7.47
N PRO A 10 -14.97 -3.20 7.83
CA PRO A 10 -15.16 -4.57 8.29
C PRO A 10 -15.91 -4.61 9.64
N LYS A 11 -16.89 -5.50 9.77
CA LYS A 11 -17.72 -5.61 10.99
C LYS A 11 -17.13 -6.50 12.09
N ARG A 12 -16.28 -7.46 11.71
CA ARG A 12 -15.79 -8.53 12.62
C ARG A 12 -14.26 -8.57 12.76
N PHE A 13 -13.56 -7.78 11.95
CA PHE A 13 -12.09 -7.77 11.89
C PHE A 13 -11.60 -6.33 11.90
N PRO A 14 -10.33 -6.10 12.29
CA PRO A 14 -9.75 -4.76 12.26
C PRO A 14 -9.81 -4.15 10.86
N ASP A 15 -10.05 -2.85 10.79
CA ASP A 15 -9.88 -2.08 9.57
C ASP A 15 -8.39 -1.90 9.29
N VAL A 16 -7.90 -2.65 8.28
CA VAL A 16 -6.49 -2.60 7.89
C VAL A 16 -6.13 -1.26 7.24
N SER A 17 -7.10 -0.58 6.60
CA SER A 17 -6.87 0.73 5.99
C SER A 17 -6.60 1.81 7.04
N ASP A 18 -7.29 1.77 8.18
CA ASP A 18 -7.04 2.64 9.33
C ASP A 18 -5.69 2.33 9.98
N LEU A 19 -5.36 1.04 10.17
CA LEU A 19 -4.05 0.64 10.71
C LEU A 19 -2.90 1.17 9.86
N ILE A 20 -2.99 1.02 8.53
CA ILE A 20 -1.95 1.51 7.62
C ILE A 20 -1.90 3.04 7.62
N SER A 21 -3.06 3.72 7.63
CA SER A 21 -3.12 5.20 7.71
C SER A 21 -2.39 5.74 8.94
N ARG A 22 -2.55 5.08 10.10
CA ARG A 22 -1.83 5.45 11.33
C ARG A 22 -0.33 5.23 11.23
N LEU A 23 0.10 4.19 10.52
CA LEU A 23 1.53 3.93 10.29
C LEU A 23 2.13 4.95 9.31
N ILE A 24 1.39 5.33 8.27
CA ILE A 24 1.77 6.43 7.36
C ILE A 24 1.93 7.73 8.16
N GLY A 25 1.00 8.03 9.07
CA GLY A 25 1.10 9.19 9.98
C GLY A 25 2.30 9.16 10.93
N ARG A 26 2.97 8.01 11.07
CA ARG A 26 4.23 7.84 11.84
C ARG A 26 5.48 7.83 10.94
N GLY A 27 5.33 8.11 9.65
CA GLY A 27 6.43 8.17 8.68
C GLY A 27 6.66 6.89 7.88
N MET A 28 5.74 5.91 7.92
CA MET A 28 5.85 4.72 7.06
C MET A 28 5.54 5.09 5.61
N GLU A 29 6.50 4.84 4.72
CA GLU A 29 6.31 4.99 3.28
C GLU A 29 5.56 3.78 2.71
N VAL A 30 4.45 4.02 2.02
CA VAL A 30 3.59 2.96 1.47
C VAL A 30 3.34 3.21 0.00
N ALA A 31 3.60 2.21 -0.83
CA ALA A 31 3.35 2.27 -2.26
C ALA A 31 2.56 1.05 -2.72
N ALA A 32 1.62 1.29 -3.63
CA ALA A 32 0.87 0.25 -4.30
C ALA A 32 1.19 0.22 -5.80
N CYS A 33 1.67 -0.93 -6.27
CA CYS A 33 1.98 -1.17 -7.67
C CYS A 33 0.81 -0.80 -8.62
N GLN A 34 1.04 0.24 -9.42
CA GLN A 34 0.12 0.81 -10.39
C GLN A 34 -0.40 -0.22 -11.39
N THR A 35 0.47 -1.07 -11.94
CA THR A 35 0.04 -2.09 -12.92
C THR A 35 -0.88 -3.12 -12.26
N CYS A 36 -0.60 -3.50 -11.02
CA CYS A 36 -1.44 -4.42 -10.24
C CYS A 36 -2.81 -3.82 -9.85
N LEU A 37 -2.85 -2.51 -9.55
CA LEU A 37 -4.10 -1.79 -9.25
C LEU A 37 -4.95 -1.62 -10.51
N LYS A 38 -4.36 -1.14 -11.60
CA LYS A 38 -5.05 -0.99 -12.90
C LYS A 38 -5.64 -2.31 -13.40
N ALA A 39 -4.88 -3.41 -13.29
CA ALA A 39 -5.37 -4.74 -13.65
C ALA A 39 -6.58 -5.21 -12.82
N ARG A 40 -6.80 -4.62 -11.63
CA ARG A 40 -7.93 -4.90 -10.75
C ARG A 40 -9.03 -3.84 -10.82
N GLY A 41 -8.92 -2.86 -11.72
CA GLY A 41 -9.90 -1.80 -11.91
C GLY A 41 -9.84 -0.67 -10.87
N TYR A 42 -8.72 -0.50 -10.18
CA TYR A 42 -8.55 0.57 -9.19
C TYR A 42 -7.85 1.78 -9.79
N THR A 43 -8.24 2.97 -9.32
CA THR A 43 -7.57 4.23 -9.61
C THR A 43 -6.82 4.76 -8.37
N GLU A 44 -6.14 5.90 -8.50
CA GLU A 44 -5.43 6.52 -7.39
C GLU A 44 -6.41 7.04 -6.32
N GLU A 45 -7.57 7.52 -6.74
CA GLU A 45 -8.63 8.03 -5.87
C GLU A 45 -9.25 6.95 -4.98
N ASP A 46 -9.07 5.67 -5.33
CA ASP A 46 -9.48 4.54 -4.50
C ASP A 46 -8.57 4.30 -3.30
N LEU A 47 -7.37 4.88 -3.24
CA LEU A 47 -6.39 4.62 -2.19
C LEU A 47 -6.57 5.52 -0.98
N ILE A 48 -6.15 5.04 0.19
CA ILE A 48 -6.00 5.86 1.40
C ILE A 48 -4.96 6.98 1.19
N ASP A 49 -5.14 8.08 1.91
CA ASP A 49 -4.25 9.24 1.79
C ASP A 49 -2.82 8.89 2.24
N GLY A 50 -1.83 9.42 1.51
CA GLY A 50 -0.41 9.17 1.76
C GLY A 50 0.11 7.84 1.20
N ALA A 51 -0.76 6.94 0.71
CA ALA A 51 -0.31 5.82 -0.09
C ALA A 51 0.03 6.28 -1.51
N VAL A 52 1.22 5.94 -1.99
CA VAL A 52 1.68 6.31 -3.33
C VAL A 52 1.14 5.31 -4.35
N PHE A 53 0.53 5.80 -5.43
CA PHE A 53 0.21 5.01 -6.62
C PHE A 53 1.48 4.75 -7.45
N GLY A 54 2.40 3.98 -6.85
CA GLY A 54 3.77 3.79 -7.32
C GLY A 54 3.95 2.56 -8.21
N GLY A 55 5.16 2.35 -8.72
CA GLY A 55 5.51 1.21 -9.58
C GLY A 55 6.55 0.29 -8.95
N LEU A 56 6.58 -0.97 -9.41
CA LEU A 56 7.68 -1.91 -9.12
C LEU A 56 9.05 -1.30 -9.49
N SER A 57 9.13 -0.66 -10.66
CA SER A 57 10.40 -0.15 -11.17
C SER A 57 10.94 1.06 -10.42
N MET A 58 10.08 1.83 -9.75
CA MET A 58 10.50 3.01 -9.01
C MET A 58 10.59 2.67 -7.52
N GLN A 59 9.46 2.54 -6.84
CA GLN A 59 9.43 2.43 -5.37
C GLN A 59 10.03 1.12 -4.88
N PHE A 60 9.65 -0.01 -5.47
CA PHE A 60 10.11 -1.30 -4.95
C PHE A 60 11.62 -1.50 -5.15
N ILE A 61 12.15 -1.21 -6.35
CA ILE A 61 13.60 -1.34 -6.62
C ILE A 61 14.40 -0.35 -5.77
N GLU A 62 13.99 0.91 -5.69
CA GLU A 62 14.67 1.92 -4.87
C GLU A 62 14.68 1.51 -3.39
N TRP A 63 13.53 1.13 -2.84
CA TRP A 63 13.41 0.74 -1.43
C TRP A 63 14.18 -0.53 -1.12
N ALA A 64 14.16 -1.52 -2.02
CA ALA A 64 14.98 -2.71 -1.88
C ALA A 64 16.48 -2.37 -1.91
N GLY A 65 16.90 -1.43 -2.76
CA GLY A 65 18.31 -1.02 -2.88
C GLY A 65 18.86 -0.28 -1.65
N ARG A 66 18.02 0.50 -0.95
CA ARG A 66 18.43 1.24 0.27
C ARG A 66 18.18 0.47 1.58
N SER A 67 17.55 -0.70 1.54
CA SER A 67 17.19 -1.46 2.74
C SER A 67 18.21 -2.55 3.04
N ASP A 68 18.56 -2.73 4.32
CA ASP A 68 19.42 -3.84 4.74
C ASP A 68 18.74 -5.21 4.59
N ARG A 69 17.40 -5.24 4.68
CA ARG A 69 16.60 -6.46 4.68
C ARG A 69 15.33 -6.25 3.87
N LEU A 70 14.94 -7.29 3.15
CA LEU A 70 13.66 -7.38 2.45
C LEU A 70 12.86 -8.51 3.06
N VAL A 71 11.69 -8.20 3.61
CA VAL A 71 10.75 -9.18 4.14
C VAL A 71 9.56 -9.28 3.19
N HIS A 72 9.45 -10.41 2.52
CA HIS A 72 8.30 -10.71 1.66
C HIS A 72 7.27 -11.52 2.44
N ILE A 73 6.05 -10.98 2.55
CA ILE A 73 4.93 -11.65 3.19
C ILE A 73 3.96 -12.06 2.08
N SER A 74 3.88 -13.37 1.84
CA SER A 74 2.92 -14.01 0.94
C SER A 74 2.04 -14.96 1.73
N PHE A 75 0.74 -14.89 1.46
CA PHE A 75 -0.31 -15.74 2.04
C PHE A 75 -1.18 -16.28 0.93
#